data_AF-A0A3M0BKZ2-F1
#
_entry.id   AF-A0A3M0BKZ2-F1
#
_cell.length_a   1.000
_cell.length_b   1.000
_cell.length_c   1.000
_cell.angle_alpha   90.00
_cell.angle_beta   90.00
_cell.angle_gamma   90.00
#
_symmetry.space_group_name_H-M   'P 1'
#
loop_
_entity.id
_entity.type
_entity.pdbx_description
1 polymer ?
#
loop_
_entity_poly.entity_id
_entity_poly.type
_entity_poly.pdbx_seq_one_letter_code
_entity_poly.pdbx_strand_id
1 'polypeptide(L)'
;MDYKQNVIKIFVIGFIFITFLSISSCIHKNNQIKNSEDINKECLQATIKAINLEIERFQEWLKMPEKNLSQGALSKKDIKYKLDKLKADLIKYKNMKIKNYKCPKKKEVIGWIEQPYKENILLYTKKMSRSGPFYHILGIHDNNFIFIKPNIKYKMKIYLIYPRFYPFPSYYIFIEKFKPIAN
;
A
#
# COMPACT_ATOMS: atom_id res chain seq x y z
N MET A 1 -41.45 53.51 -4.18
CA MET A 1 -41.58 52.06 -4.43
C MET A 1 -40.18 51.51 -4.64
N ASP A 2 -39.49 50.98 -3.62
CA ASP A 2 -38.16 50.36 -3.87
C ASP A 2 -37.65 49.39 -2.78
N TYR A 3 -38.48 49.04 -1.80
CA TYR A 3 -38.04 48.15 -0.71
C TYR A 3 -38.19 46.65 -1.06
N LYS A 4 -39.21 46.29 -1.86
CA LYS A 4 -39.51 44.89 -2.20
C LYS A 4 -38.47 44.23 -3.12
N GLN A 5 -37.81 44.99 -4.01
CA GLN A 5 -36.82 44.43 -4.95
C GLN A 5 -35.48 44.06 -4.28
N ASN A 6 -35.09 44.76 -3.21
CA ASN A 6 -33.83 44.50 -2.50
C ASN A 6 -33.92 43.28 -1.57
N VAL A 7 -35.09 43.00 -0.98
CA VAL A 7 -35.30 41.83 -0.11
C VAL A 7 -35.26 40.52 -0.91
N ILE A 8 -35.82 40.52 -2.14
CA ILE A 8 -35.79 39.34 -3.03
C ILE A 8 -34.36 39.03 -3.47
N LYS A 9 -33.52 40.04 -3.77
CA LYS A 9 -32.11 39.82 -4.15
C LYS A 9 -31.29 39.18 -3.03
N ILE A 10 -31.50 39.58 -1.77
CA ILE A 10 -30.78 39.02 -0.61
C ILE A 10 -31.18 37.56 -0.36
N PHE A 11 -32.47 37.23 -0.48
CA PHE A 11 -32.95 35.85 -0.31
C PHE A 11 -32.45 34.89 -1.41
N VAL A 12 -32.38 35.34 -2.67
CA VAL A 12 -31.87 34.53 -3.79
C VAL A 12 -30.37 34.26 -3.64
N ILE A 13 -29.58 35.25 -3.23
CA ILE A 13 -28.13 35.08 -2.99
C ILE A 13 -27.86 34.13 -1.81
N GLY A 14 -28.64 34.21 -0.73
CA GLY A 14 -28.55 33.27 0.39
C GLY A 14 -28.88 31.82 0.03
N PHE A 15 -29.91 31.61 -0.81
CA PHE A 15 -30.30 30.27 -1.27
C PHE A 15 -29.26 29.63 -2.23
N ILE A 16 -28.62 30.45 -3.08
CA ILE A 16 -27.53 30.01 -3.96
C ILE A 16 -26.28 29.61 -3.14
N PHE A 17 -25.96 30.31 -2.05
CA PHE A 17 -24.84 29.94 -1.18
C PHE A 17 -25.05 28.63 -0.42
N ILE A 18 -26.27 28.36 0.07
CA ILE A 18 -26.59 27.12 0.81
C ILE A 18 -26.57 25.90 -0.12
N THR A 19 -27.02 26.06 -1.36
CA THR A 19 -26.95 24.99 -2.37
C THR A 19 -25.51 24.72 -2.84
N PHE A 20 -24.66 25.75 -2.97
CA PHE A 20 -23.23 25.56 -3.31
C PHE A 20 -22.44 24.82 -2.21
N LEU A 21 -22.71 25.11 -0.94
CA LEU A 21 -22.07 24.44 0.20
C LEU A 21 -22.44 22.96 0.29
N SER A 22 -23.72 22.63 0.07
CA SER A 22 -24.21 21.26 0.09
C SER A 22 -23.67 20.43 -1.08
N ILE A 23 -23.61 20.99 -2.30
CA ILE A 23 -23.00 20.32 -3.48
C ILE A 23 -21.50 20.05 -3.25
N SER A 24 -20.77 21.02 -2.70
CA SER A 24 -19.32 20.88 -2.43
C SER A 24 -19.03 19.77 -1.42
N SER A 25 -19.86 19.62 -0.38
CA SER A 25 -19.72 18.56 0.63
C SER A 25 -19.94 17.16 0.04
N CYS A 26 -20.93 17.00 -0.84
CA CYS A 26 -21.21 15.74 -1.54
C CYS A 26 -20.07 15.35 -2.49
N ILE A 27 -19.53 16.30 -3.27
CA ILE A 27 -18.40 16.05 -4.16
C ILE A 27 -17.16 15.62 -3.37
N HIS A 28 -16.86 16.29 -2.25
CA HIS A 28 -15.72 15.93 -1.42
C HIS A 28 -15.84 14.52 -0.85
N LYS A 29 -17.02 14.15 -0.32
CA LYS A 29 -17.28 12.81 0.20
C LYS A 29 -17.16 11.74 -0.88
N ASN A 30 -17.68 11.99 -2.07
CA ASN A 30 -17.62 11.05 -3.18
C ASN A 30 -16.17 10.84 -3.67
N ASN A 31 -15.38 11.92 -3.74
CA ASN A 31 -13.95 11.84 -4.06
C ASN A 31 -13.14 11.08 -3.00
N GLN A 32 -13.44 11.26 -1.71
CA GLN A 32 -12.80 10.47 -0.65
C GLN A 32 -13.14 8.99 -0.75
N ILE A 33 -14.40 8.64 -1.01
CA ILE A 33 -14.86 7.25 -1.17
C ILE A 33 -14.14 6.61 -2.37
N LYS A 34 -14.16 7.27 -3.53
CA LYS A 34 -13.48 6.79 -4.74
C LYS A 34 -11.99 6.55 -4.49
N ASN A 35 -11.30 7.54 -3.91
CA ASN A 35 -9.88 7.42 -3.58
C ASN A 35 -9.60 6.25 -2.62
N SER A 36 -10.45 6.05 -1.60
CA SER A 36 -10.31 4.92 -0.69
C SER A 36 -10.52 3.56 -1.35
N GLU A 37 -11.44 3.47 -2.31
CA GLU A 37 -11.71 2.24 -3.07
C GLU A 37 -10.56 1.93 -4.03
N ASP A 38 -10.00 2.96 -4.68
CA ASP A 38 -8.83 2.85 -5.55
C ASP A 38 -7.60 2.36 -4.76
N ILE A 39 -7.32 2.97 -3.59
CA ILE A 39 -6.24 2.52 -2.70
C ILE A 39 -6.47 1.07 -2.25
N ASN A 40 -7.69 0.71 -1.86
CA ASN A 40 -7.99 -0.66 -1.44
C ASN A 40 -7.78 -1.66 -2.57
N LYS A 41 -8.18 -1.31 -3.79
CA LYS A 41 -7.97 -2.13 -4.99
C LYS A 41 -6.48 -2.36 -5.25
N GLU A 42 -5.68 -1.31 -5.24
CA GLU A 42 -4.23 -1.40 -5.47
C GLU A 42 -3.51 -2.12 -4.34
N CYS A 43 -3.87 -1.86 -3.08
CA CYS A 43 -3.38 -2.61 -1.93
C CYS A 43 -3.70 -4.10 -2.04
N LEU A 44 -4.91 -4.47 -2.48
CA LEU A 44 -5.31 -5.87 -2.66
C LEU A 44 -4.48 -6.54 -3.76
N GLN A 45 -4.30 -5.86 -4.90
CA GLN A 45 -3.46 -6.35 -5.99
C GLN A 45 -2.01 -6.56 -5.53
N ALA A 46 -1.45 -5.60 -4.80
CA ALA A 46 -0.10 -5.71 -4.23
C ALA A 46 -0.01 -6.86 -3.20
N THR A 47 -1.06 -7.12 -2.43
CA THR A 47 -1.13 -8.25 -1.49
C THR A 47 -1.12 -9.59 -2.23
N ILE A 48 -1.88 -9.72 -3.32
CA ILE A 48 -1.86 -10.91 -4.18
C ILE A 48 -0.47 -11.15 -4.76
N LYS A 49 0.20 -10.09 -5.25
CA LYS A 49 1.60 -10.16 -5.71
C LYS A 49 2.54 -10.63 -4.60
N ALA A 50 2.40 -10.09 -3.38
CA ALA A 50 3.20 -10.48 -2.23
C ALA A 50 3.11 -11.98 -1.92
N ILE A 51 1.89 -12.51 -1.94
CA ILE A 51 1.63 -13.93 -1.68
C ILE A 51 2.25 -14.80 -2.78
N ASN A 52 2.13 -14.40 -4.05
CA ASN A 52 2.78 -15.13 -5.16
C ASN A 52 4.30 -15.18 -4.99
N LEU A 53 4.95 -14.07 -4.64
CA LEU A 53 6.40 -14.03 -4.40
C LEU A 53 6.83 -14.94 -3.24
N GLU A 54 6.02 -15.05 -2.18
CA GLU A 54 6.28 -16.02 -1.12
C GLU A 54 6.07 -17.46 -1.62
N ILE A 55 5.01 -17.74 -2.39
CA ILE A 55 4.78 -19.07 -2.96
C ILE A 55 5.98 -19.49 -3.82
N GLU A 56 6.43 -18.62 -4.73
CA GLU A 56 7.59 -18.85 -5.59
C GLU A 56 8.84 -19.18 -4.76
N ARG A 57 9.14 -18.36 -3.74
CA ARG A 57 10.28 -18.61 -2.84
C ARG A 57 10.19 -19.95 -2.13
N PHE A 58 9.02 -20.29 -1.58
CA PHE A 58 8.83 -21.56 -0.88
C PHE A 58 8.91 -22.75 -1.84
N GLN A 59 8.45 -22.61 -3.08
CA GLN A 59 8.62 -23.62 -4.12
C GLN A 59 10.08 -23.82 -4.51
N GLU A 60 10.86 -22.75 -4.63
CA GLU A 60 12.30 -22.83 -4.86
C GLU A 60 13.01 -23.59 -3.73
N TRP A 61 12.67 -23.30 -2.47
CA TRP A 61 13.25 -24.01 -1.33
C TRP A 61 12.92 -25.51 -1.30
N LEU A 62 11.73 -25.92 -1.76
CA LEU A 62 11.40 -27.34 -1.88
C LEU A 62 12.24 -28.07 -2.93
N LYS A 63 12.70 -27.36 -3.97
CA LYS A 63 13.57 -27.92 -5.03
C LYS A 63 15.03 -28.02 -4.59
N MET A 64 15.45 -27.28 -3.57
CA MET A 64 16.83 -27.30 -3.09
C MET A 64 17.15 -28.61 -2.33
N PRO A 65 18.34 -29.20 -2.55
CA PRO A 65 18.85 -30.27 -1.70
C PRO A 65 18.94 -29.81 -0.25
N GLU A 66 18.67 -30.68 0.73
CA GLU A 66 18.66 -30.29 2.15
C GLU A 66 20.00 -29.73 2.63
N LYS A 67 21.11 -30.27 2.11
CA LYS A 67 22.47 -29.75 2.35
C LYS A 67 22.71 -28.31 1.88
N ASN A 68 21.86 -27.80 1.00
CA ASN A 68 21.94 -26.43 0.46
C ASN A 68 20.94 -25.48 1.14
N LEU A 69 20.12 -25.98 2.08
CA LEU A 69 19.28 -25.12 2.89
C LEU A 69 20.15 -24.37 3.90
N SER A 70 19.92 -23.07 4.05
CA SER A 70 20.63 -22.25 5.01
C SER A 70 20.43 -22.75 6.44
N GLN A 71 21.40 -22.52 7.32
CA GLN A 71 21.27 -22.83 8.74
C GLN A 71 20.05 -22.08 9.33
N GLY A 72 19.12 -22.80 9.95
CA GLY A 72 17.83 -22.25 10.41
C GLY A 72 16.71 -22.26 9.36
N ALA A 73 16.93 -22.86 8.19
CA ALA A 73 15.87 -23.13 7.23
C ALA A 73 14.83 -24.08 7.81
N LEU A 74 13.58 -23.88 7.38
CA LEU A 74 12.47 -24.74 7.74
C LEU A 74 12.67 -26.16 7.21
N SER A 75 12.13 -27.14 7.93
CA SER A 75 12.05 -28.51 7.41
C SER A 75 11.18 -28.54 6.15
N LYS A 76 11.40 -29.51 5.25
CA LYS A 76 10.54 -29.66 4.05
C LYS A 76 9.06 -29.81 4.39
N LYS A 77 8.75 -30.43 5.54
CA LYS A 77 7.38 -30.55 6.06
C LYS A 77 6.79 -29.18 6.39
N ASP A 78 7.54 -28.34 7.10
CA ASP A 78 7.10 -26.98 7.45
C ASP A 78 6.98 -26.07 6.23
N ILE A 79 7.90 -26.21 5.26
CA ILE A 79 7.83 -25.49 3.98
C ILE A 79 6.54 -25.86 3.25
N LYS A 80 6.19 -27.15 3.12
CA LYS A 80 4.93 -27.61 2.52
C LYS A 80 3.71 -27.04 3.25
N TYR A 81 3.69 -27.13 4.58
CA TYR A 81 2.60 -26.61 5.40
C TYR A 81 2.40 -25.09 5.20
N LYS A 82 3.48 -24.31 5.16
CA LYS A 82 3.40 -22.88 4.87
C LYS A 82 2.93 -22.59 3.46
N LEU A 83 3.37 -23.37 2.48
CA LEU A 83 2.96 -23.23 1.09
C LEU A 83 1.45 -23.50 0.92
N ASP A 84 0.88 -24.45 1.66
CA ASP A 84 -0.57 -24.69 1.67
C ASP A 84 -1.33 -23.51 2.27
N LYS A 85 -0.83 -22.90 3.36
CA LYS A 85 -1.38 -21.65 3.90
C LYS A 85 -1.32 -20.50 2.90
N LEU A 86 -0.19 -20.32 2.24
CA LEU A 86 -0.02 -19.27 1.23
C LEU A 86 -0.97 -19.45 0.05
N LYS A 87 -1.20 -20.69 -0.41
CA LYS A 87 -2.20 -21.00 -1.44
C LYS A 87 -3.62 -20.69 -0.97
N ALA A 88 -3.97 -21.04 0.27
CA ALA A 88 -5.27 -20.72 0.84
C ALA A 88 -5.47 -19.19 0.93
N ASP A 89 -4.46 -18.45 1.38
CA ASP A 89 -4.47 -16.99 1.39
C ASP A 89 -4.62 -16.43 -0.03
N LEU A 90 -3.90 -16.97 -1.02
CA LEU A 90 -4.01 -16.54 -2.41
C LEU A 90 -5.44 -16.68 -2.92
N ILE A 91 -6.09 -17.82 -2.68
CA ILE A 91 -7.48 -18.07 -3.06
C ILE A 91 -8.41 -17.06 -2.36
N LYS A 92 -8.23 -16.87 -1.05
CA LYS A 92 -8.99 -15.90 -0.25
C LYS A 92 -8.90 -14.49 -0.82
N TYR A 93 -7.69 -13.99 -1.09
CA TYR A 93 -7.51 -12.61 -1.57
C TYR A 93 -7.91 -12.43 -3.04
N LYS A 94 -7.67 -13.42 -3.92
CA LYS A 94 -8.15 -13.36 -5.31
C LYS A 94 -9.67 -13.28 -5.41
N ASN A 95 -10.39 -13.98 -4.53
CA ASN A 95 -11.84 -14.00 -4.51
C ASN A 95 -12.46 -12.89 -3.65
N MET A 96 -11.65 -12.02 -3.04
CA MET A 96 -12.11 -10.97 -2.16
C MET A 96 -12.69 -9.80 -2.97
N LYS A 97 -13.93 -9.42 -2.67
CA LYS A 97 -14.52 -8.18 -3.20
C LYS A 97 -13.81 -6.97 -2.59
N ILE A 98 -13.53 -5.93 -3.39
CA ILE A 98 -12.82 -4.72 -2.93
C ILE A 98 -13.46 -4.11 -1.67
N LYS A 99 -14.79 -4.02 -1.63
CA LYS A 99 -15.54 -3.52 -0.46
C LYS A 99 -15.29 -4.28 0.86
N ASN A 100 -14.86 -5.53 0.76
CA ASN A 100 -14.53 -6.38 1.91
C ASN A 100 -13.05 -6.29 2.30
N TYR A 101 -12.21 -5.79 1.39
CA TYR A 101 -10.79 -5.58 1.65
C TYR A 101 -10.59 -4.29 2.43
N LYS A 102 -9.84 -4.37 3.53
CA LYS A 102 -9.41 -3.21 4.31
C LYS A 102 -7.90 -3.10 4.17
N CYS A 103 -7.41 -2.01 3.57
CA CYS A 103 -5.97 -1.84 3.45
C CYS A 103 -5.32 -1.87 4.85
N PRO A 104 -4.19 -2.60 5.05
CA PRO A 104 -3.62 -2.85 6.38
C PRO A 104 -3.08 -1.61 7.10
N LYS A 105 -2.32 -1.82 8.17
CA LYS A 105 -1.75 -0.73 8.98
C LYS A 105 -0.95 0.25 8.11
N LYS A 106 -1.41 1.50 8.08
CA LYS A 106 -0.69 2.64 7.50
C LYS A 106 0.44 3.08 8.43
N LYS A 107 1.58 3.48 7.85
CA LYS A 107 2.73 4.05 8.54
C LYS A 107 3.30 5.23 7.75
N GLU A 108 3.82 6.21 8.47
CA GLU A 108 4.69 7.24 7.87
C GLU A 108 6.16 6.86 8.11
N VAL A 109 6.97 6.93 7.07
CA VAL A 109 8.41 6.66 7.13
C VAL A 109 9.20 7.71 6.36
N ILE A 110 10.46 7.89 6.72
CA ILE A 110 11.45 8.57 5.87
C ILE A 110 12.29 7.47 5.23
N GLY A 111 12.24 7.35 3.91
CA GLY A 111 12.91 6.27 3.19
C GLY A 111 13.43 6.66 1.80
N TRP A 112 14.28 5.79 1.27
CA TRP A 112 14.92 5.91 -0.04
C TRP A 112 15.20 4.52 -0.63
N ILE A 113 15.43 4.47 -1.94
CA ILE A 113 15.95 3.29 -2.64
C ILE A 113 17.38 3.60 -3.09
N GLU A 114 18.27 2.62 -3.11
CA GLU A 114 19.67 2.82 -3.53
C GLU A 114 19.88 2.60 -5.03
N GLN A 115 18.97 1.89 -5.68
CA GLN A 115 19.04 1.52 -7.09
C GLN A 115 17.78 1.96 -7.82
N PRO A 116 17.79 2.07 -9.17
CA PRO A 116 16.58 2.32 -9.94
C PRO A 116 15.46 1.37 -9.54
N TYR A 117 14.23 1.89 -9.49
CA TYR A 117 13.09 1.13 -9.01
C TYR A 117 12.91 -0.17 -9.81
N LYS A 118 12.81 -1.27 -9.07
CA LYS A 118 12.37 -2.59 -9.55
C LYS A 118 11.34 -3.12 -8.57
N GLU A 119 10.37 -3.90 -9.05
CA GLU A 119 9.44 -4.59 -8.16
C GLU A 119 10.21 -5.44 -7.14
N ASN A 120 9.74 -5.45 -5.88
CA ASN A 120 10.36 -6.15 -4.74
C ASN A 120 11.72 -5.57 -4.28
N ILE A 121 12.04 -4.32 -4.63
CA ILE A 121 13.21 -3.61 -4.09
C ILE A 121 13.04 -3.24 -2.61
N LEU A 122 14.14 -3.26 -1.87
CA LEU A 122 14.20 -2.81 -0.48
C LEU A 122 14.07 -1.28 -0.40
N LEU A 123 13.11 -0.82 0.42
CA LEU A 123 13.02 0.57 0.87
C LEU A 123 13.85 0.73 2.14
N TYR A 124 14.99 1.40 2.04
CA TYR A 124 15.75 1.81 3.21
C TYR A 124 14.99 2.88 3.97
N THR A 125 15.07 2.86 5.30
CA THR A 125 14.42 3.87 6.14
C THR A 125 15.36 4.38 7.20
N LYS A 126 15.18 5.63 7.64
CA LYS A 126 16.04 6.27 8.65
C LYS A 126 16.10 5.49 9.99
N LYS A 127 15.05 4.72 10.31
CA LYS A 127 14.93 3.93 11.54
C LYS A 127 15.21 2.43 11.35
N MET A 128 15.69 2.03 10.17
CA MET A 128 16.00 0.62 9.89
C MET A 128 17.27 0.21 10.64
N SER A 129 17.22 -0.91 11.36
CA SER A 129 18.37 -1.52 12.01
C SER A 129 18.84 -2.77 11.26
N ARG A 130 19.94 -3.39 11.71
CA ARG A 130 20.39 -4.71 11.21
C ARG A 130 19.37 -5.82 11.41
N SER A 131 18.42 -5.63 12.33
CA SER A 131 17.32 -6.55 12.62
C SER A 131 15.96 -6.02 12.13
N GLY A 132 15.98 -5.08 11.18
CA GLY A 132 14.78 -4.52 10.56
C GLY A 132 14.12 -3.39 11.36
N PRO A 133 12.82 -3.12 11.12
CA PRO A 133 11.98 -3.80 10.13
C PRO A 133 12.43 -3.52 8.69
N PHE A 134 12.37 -4.53 7.83
CA PHE A 134 12.65 -4.45 6.40
C PHE A 134 11.36 -4.26 5.59
N TYR A 135 11.43 -3.45 4.53
CA TYR A 135 10.26 -3.08 3.72
C TYR A 135 10.54 -3.29 2.23
N HIS A 136 9.81 -4.18 1.59
CA HIS A 136 9.94 -4.48 0.15
C HIS A 136 8.79 -3.86 -0.64
N ILE A 137 9.09 -3.01 -1.62
CA ILE A 137 8.07 -2.28 -2.37
C ILE A 137 7.44 -3.19 -3.43
N LEU A 138 6.11 -3.35 -3.40
CA LEU A 138 5.36 -4.11 -4.42
C LEU A 138 4.31 -3.29 -5.17
N GLY A 139 4.14 -2.02 -4.80
CA GLY A 139 3.25 -1.12 -5.51
C GLY A 139 3.37 0.31 -5.01
N ILE A 140 3.01 1.23 -5.90
CA ILE A 140 2.99 2.66 -5.66
C ILE A 140 1.70 3.18 -6.28
N HIS A 141 0.98 4.02 -5.53
CA HIS A 141 -0.28 4.57 -6.01
C HIS A 141 -0.12 5.33 -7.32
N ASP A 142 -1.10 5.16 -8.22
CA ASP A 142 -1.13 5.71 -9.58
C ASP A 142 0.10 5.31 -10.44
N ASN A 143 0.80 4.23 -10.09
CA ASN A 143 2.01 3.77 -10.80
C ASN A 143 3.09 4.86 -10.96
N ASN A 144 3.21 5.76 -9.98
CA ASN A 144 4.15 6.89 -9.98
C ASN A 144 5.64 6.49 -9.72
N PHE A 145 6.05 5.28 -10.11
CA PHE A 145 7.39 4.74 -9.81
C PHE A 145 8.53 5.53 -10.47
N ILE A 146 8.29 6.17 -11.61
CA ILE A 146 9.28 6.99 -12.34
C ILE A 146 9.80 8.15 -11.48
N PHE A 147 9.03 8.60 -10.48
CA PHE A 147 9.36 9.78 -9.68
C PHE A 147 10.17 9.46 -8.42
N ILE A 148 10.31 8.18 -8.02
CA ILE A 148 11.21 7.80 -6.92
C ILE A 148 12.61 7.59 -7.50
N LYS A 149 13.49 8.56 -7.25
CA LYS A 149 14.87 8.53 -7.71
C LYS A 149 15.77 7.84 -6.67
N PRO A 150 16.80 7.10 -7.11
CA PRO A 150 17.79 6.53 -6.20
C PRO A 150 18.45 7.60 -5.33
N ASN A 151 18.74 7.24 -4.08
CA ASN A 151 19.47 8.04 -3.09
C ASN A 151 18.81 9.39 -2.71
N ILE A 152 17.55 9.60 -3.10
CA ILE A 152 16.74 10.73 -2.64
C ILE A 152 15.87 10.27 -1.47
N LYS A 153 15.85 11.05 -0.39
CA LYS A 153 15.01 10.78 0.79
C LYS A 153 13.61 11.35 0.57
N TYR A 154 12.61 10.53 0.87
CA TYR A 154 11.22 10.92 0.79
C TYR A 154 10.53 10.70 2.14
N LYS A 155 9.61 11.61 2.48
CA LYS A 155 8.57 11.34 3.47
C LYS A 155 7.48 10.53 2.77
N MET A 156 7.28 9.29 3.20
CA MET A 156 6.38 8.34 2.55
C MET A 156 5.25 7.91 3.47
N LYS A 157 4.05 7.72 2.91
CA LYS A 157 2.93 7.01 3.52
C LYS A 157 2.87 5.62 2.92
N ILE A 158 3.06 4.60 3.75
CA ILE A 158 3.14 3.20 3.33
C ILE A 158 2.09 2.35 4.05
N TYR A 159 1.66 1.29 3.40
CA TYR A 159 0.82 0.24 3.96
C TYR A 159 1.60 -1.07 4.05
N LEU A 160 1.54 -1.74 5.21
CA LEU A 160 2.17 -3.05 5.40
C LEU A 160 1.26 -4.16 4.90
N ILE A 161 1.30 -4.44 3.60
CA ILE A 161 0.30 -5.25 2.90
C ILE A 161 0.37 -6.75 3.22
N TYR A 162 1.57 -7.32 3.40
CA TYR A 162 1.72 -8.74 3.72
C TYR A 162 3.08 -9.00 4.41
N PRO A 163 3.14 -9.86 5.45
CA PRO A 163 4.42 -10.23 6.08
C PRO A 163 5.27 -11.07 5.12
N ARG A 164 6.59 -10.85 5.15
CA ARG A 164 7.57 -11.65 4.42
C ARG A 164 8.20 -12.65 5.37
N PHE A 165 8.31 -13.92 4.97
CA PHE A 165 8.96 -14.91 5.82
C PHE A 165 10.47 -14.65 5.91
N TYR A 166 10.89 -14.18 7.08
CA TYR A 166 12.27 -13.79 7.38
C TYR A 166 12.49 -13.87 8.91
N PRO A 167 13.72 -14.13 9.39
CA PRO A 167 14.00 -14.21 10.84
C PRO A 167 13.75 -12.90 11.60
N PHE A 168 13.78 -11.77 10.89
CA PHE A 168 13.52 -10.44 11.43
C PHE A 168 12.23 -9.86 10.86
N PRO A 169 11.60 -8.86 11.51
CA PRO A 169 10.42 -8.19 10.97
C PRO A 169 10.64 -7.72 9.53
N SER A 170 9.88 -8.28 8.60
CA SER A 170 10.00 -8.00 7.18
C SER A 170 8.61 -7.97 6.57
N TYR A 171 8.35 -6.95 5.74
CA TYR A 171 7.03 -6.74 5.15
C TYR A 171 7.16 -6.39 3.67
N TYR A 172 6.21 -6.87 2.89
CA TYR A 172 5.87 -6.23 1.63
C TYR A 172 5.03 -5.00 1.90
N ILE A 173 5.26 -3.95 1.11
CA ILE A 173 4.62 -2.66 1.30
C ILE A 173 4.03 -2.10 0.00
N PHE A 174 2.99 -1.29 0.16
CA PHE A 174 2.42 -0.43 -0.88
C PHE A 174 2.63 1.03 -0.48
N ILE A 175 3.10 1.87 -1.40
CA ILE A 175 3.35 3.30 -1.16
C ILE A 175 2.13 4.09 -1.64
N GLU A 176 1.43 4.73 -0.71
CA GLU A 176 0.29 5.61 -1.01
C GLU A 176 0.77 6.94 -1.61
N LYS A 177 1.71 7.59 -0.93
CA LYS A 177 2.17 8.94 -1.26
C LYS A 177 3.62 9.10 -0.82
N PHE A 178 4.36 9.92 -1.55
CA PHE A 178 5.72 10.29 -1.19
C PHE A 178 5.99 11.75 -1.56
N LYS A 179 6.81 12.42 -0.77
CA LYS A 179 7.28 13.79 -1.03
C LYS A 179 8.79 13.84 -0.78
N PRO A 180 9.60 14.36 -1.73
CA PRO A 180 11.03 14.51 -1.49
C PRO A 180 11.26 15.46 -0.31
N ILE A 181 12.24 15.13 0.51
CA ILE A 181 12.70 15.99 1.60
C ILE A 181 13.95 16.70 1.09
N ALA A 182 14.00 18.02 1.23
CA ALA A 182 15.24 18.75 0.98
C ALA A 182 16.33 18.19 1.92
N ASN A 183 17.49 17.90 1.35
CA ASN A 183 18.64 17.46 2.15
C ASN A 183 19.11 18.59 3.08
#